data_AF-O95740-F1
#
_entry.id   AF-O95740-F1
#
_cell.length_a   1.000
_cell.length_b   1.000
_cell.length_c   1.000
_cell.angle_alpha   90.00
_cell.angle_beta   90.00
_cell.angle_gamma   90.00
#
_symmetry.space_group_name_H-M   'P 1'
#
loop_
_entity.id
_entity.type
_entity.pdbx_description
1 polymer ?
#
loop_
_entity_poly.entity_id
_entity_poly.type
_entity_poly.pdbx_seq_one_letter_code
_entity_poly.pdbx_strand_id
1 'polypeptide(L)'
;FIPQTHTASLPTSASSRNTGVPDHIEFTMNSLSEANTKFMFDLFQQFRKSKENNIFYSPISITSALGMVLLGAKDNTAQQISKVLHFDQVTENTTEKAATYH
;
A
#
# COMPACT_ATOMS: atom_id res chain seq x y z
N PHE A 1 -2.52 36.08 39.32
CA PHE A 1 -3.66 35.72 38.47
C PHE A 1 -3.12 35.54 37.06
N ILE A 2 -2.77 34.31 36.68
CA ILE A 2 -2.31 33.94 35.33
C ILE A 2 -3.26 32.82 34.89
N PRO A 3 -4.01 32.97 33.79
CA PRO A 3 -4.93 31.94 33.35
C PRO A 3 -4.14 30.79 32.71
N GLN A 4 -4.36 29.56 33.18
CA GLN A 4 -3.86 28.37 32.50
C GLN A 4 -4.64 28.18 31.20
N THR A 5 -3.95 28.23 30.07
CA THR A 5 -4.53 27.89 28.77
C THR A 5 -4.56 26.38 28.64
N HIS A 6 -5.72 25.78 28.97
CA HIS A 6 -6.03 24.40 28.62
C HIS A 6 -6.14 24.32 27.10
N THR A 7 -5.10 23.81 26.43
CA THR A 7 -5.18 23.44 25.02
C THR A 7 -6.14 22.25 24.92
N ALA A 8 -7.39 22.53 24.55
CA ALA A 8 -8.35 21.50 24.20
C ALA A 8 -7.79 20.71 23.01
N SER A 9 -7.33 19.49 23.28
CA SER A 9 -7.01 18.53 22.23
C SER A 9 -8.28 18.28 21.44
N LEU A 10 -8.31 18.74 20.20
CA LEU A 10 -9.33 18.35 19.23
C LEU A 10 -9.41 16.82 19.22
N PRO A 11 -10.59 16.21 19.39
CA PRO A 11 -10.71 14.80 19.07
C PRO A 11 -10.42 14.67 17.58
N THR A 12 -9.32 14.01 17.24
CA THR A 12 -9.12 13.42 15.91
C THR A 12 -10.32 12.51 15.71
N SER A 13 -11.34 13.02 15.02
CA SER A 13 -12.44 12.21 14.55
C SER A 13 -11.79 11.18 13.61
N ALA A 14 -11.61 9.97 14.12
CA ALA A 14 -11.60 8.81 13.26
C ALA A 14 -12.92 8.91 12.50
N SER A 15 -12.82 9.39 11.26
CA SER A 15 -13.94 9.39 10.33
C SER A 15 -14.25 7.93 10.10
N SER A 16 -15.13 7.39 10.93
CA SER A 16 -15.85 6.15 10.66
C SER A 16 -16.71 6.47 9.45
N ARG A 17 -16.08 6.38 8.27
CA ARG A 17 -16.78 6.30 7.02
C ARG A 17 -17.52 4.98 7.09
N ASN A 18 -18.81 5.03 7.46
CA ASN A 18 -19.72 3.92 7.26
C ASN A 18 -19.98 3.77 5.75
N THR A 19 -18.93 3.45 5.00
CA THR A 19 -19.07 2.71 3.75
C THR A 19 -19.50 1.33 4.21
N GLY A 20 -20.61 0.77 3.71
CA GLY A 20 -21.04 -0.60 4.06
C GLY A 20 -20.08 -1.71 3.59
N VAL A 21 -18.79 -1.40 3.51
CA VAL A 21 -17.66 -2.23 3.15
C VAL A 21 -17.15 -2.86 4.45
N PRO A 22 -17.03 -4.20 4.52
CA PRO A 22 -16.48 -4.88 5.67
C PRO A 22 -15.05 -4.41 5.99
N ASP A 23 -14.68 -4.30 7.27
CA ASP A 23 -13.37 -3.82 7.75
C ASP A 23 -12.16 -4.53 7.09
N HIS A 24 -12.31 -5.83 6.77
CA HIS A 24 -11.26 -6.60 6.12
C HIS A 24 -10.98 -6.14 4.68
N ILE A 25 -12.00 -5.66 3.96
CA ILE A 25 -11.86 -5.11 2.61
C ILE A 25 -11.19 -3.74 2.67
N GLU A 26 -11.59 -2.87 3.61
CA GLU A 26 -10.94 -1.56 3.79
C GLU A 26 -9.45 -1.71 4.12
N PHE A 27 -9.11 -2.62 5.04
CA PHE A 27 -7.74 -2.92 5.38
C PHE A 27 -6.92 -3.43 4.18
N THR A 28 -7.47 -4.37 3.41
CA THR A 28 -6.81 -4.91 2.22
C THR A 28 -6.56 -3.84 1.17
N MET A 29 -7.55 -2.97 0.92
CA MET A 29 -7.42 -1.87 -0.05
C MET A 29 -6.40 -0.83 0.39
N ASN A 30 -6.33 -0.52 1.69
CA ASN A 30 -5.32 0.38 2.24
C ASN A 30 -3.91 -0.21 2.11
N SER A 31 -3.73 -1.48 2.45
CA SER A 31 -2.43 -2.15 2.32
C SER A 31 -1.98 -2.27 0.86
N LEU A 32 -2.90 -2.54 -0.07
CA LEU A 32 -2.61 -2.55 -1.51
C LEU A 32 -2.21 -1.15 -2.03
N SER A 33 -2.89 -0.09 -1.55
CA SER A 33 -2.53 1.29 -1.89
C SER A 33 -1.12 1.64 -1.41
N GLU A 34 -0.75 1.21 -0.21
CA GLU A 34 0.59 1.41 0.35
C GLU A 34 1.66 0.65 -0.47
N ALA A 35 1.43 -0.62 -0.78
CA ALA A 35 2.32 -1.42 -1.63
C ALA A 35 2.53 -0.77 -3.01
N ASN A 36 1.44 -0.32 -3.64
CA ASN A 36 1.49 0.39 -4.92
C ASN A 36 2.27 1.71 -4.85
N THR A 37 2.10 2.45 -3.76
CA THR A 37 2.84 3.70 -3.52
C THR A 37 4.34 3.42 -3.39
N LYS A 38 4.71 2.40 -2.62
CA LYS A 38 6.10 1.99 -2.44
C LYS A 38 6.74 1.55 -3.76
N PHE A 39 6.07 0.68 -4.52
CA PHE A 39 6.51 0.26 -5.84
C PHE A 39 6.68 1.45 -6.81
N MET A 40 5.73 2.40 -6.81
CA MET A 40 5.82 3.62 -7.62
C MET A 40 7.10 4.42 -7.32
N PHE A 41 7.39 4.64 -6.04
CA PHE A 41 8.61 5.35 -5.64
C PHE A 41 9.88 4.60 -6.03
N ASP A 42 9.93 3.28 -5.80
CA ASP A 42 11.08 2.46 -6.17
C ASP A 42 11.33 2.49 -7.69
N LEU A 43 10.25 2.40 -8.48
CA LEU A 43 10.32 2.47 -9.93
C LEU A 43 10.74 3.86 -10.42
N PHE A 44 10.22 4.94 -9.81
CA PHE A 44 10.65 6.30 -10.11
C PHE A 44 12.14 6.49 -9.86
N GLN A 45 12.64 6.01 -8.73
CA GLN A 45 14.06 6.08 -8.38
C GLN A 45 14.92 5.30 -9.38
N GLN A 46 14.40 4.21 -9.94
CA GLN A 46 15.07 3.49 -11.03
C GLN A 46 15.08 4.31 -12.33
N PHE A 47 13.96 4.95 -12.70
CA PHE A 47 13.93 5.82 -13.88
C PHE A 47 14.84 7.04 -13.74
N ARG A 48 14.98 7.61 -12.53
CA ARG A 48 15.92 8.71 -12.26
C ARG A 48 17.39 8.36 -12.48
N LYS A 49 17.75 7.08 -12.54
CA LYS A 49 19.11 6.66 -12.91
C LYS A 49 19.37 6.84 -14.41
N SER A 50 18.32 6.90 -15.22
CA SER A 50 18.44 7.29 -16.63
C SER A 50 18.66 8.80 -16.74
N LYS A 51 19.38 9.25 -17.77
CA LYS A 51 19.64 10.68 -18.03
C LYS A 51 18.47 11.37 -18.77
N GLU A 52 17.29 10.76 -18.76
CA GLU A 52 16.09 11.29 -19.40
C GLU A 52 15.59 12.50 -18.63
N ASN A 53 15.28 13.60 -19.33
CA ASN A 53 14.80 14.83 -18.71
C ASN A 53 13.34 14.73 -18.24
N ASN A 54 12.54 13.85 -18.87
CA ASN A 54 11.12 13.71 -18.58
C ASN A 54 10.79 12.24 -18.30
N ILE A 55 10.10 11.99 -17.18
CA ILE A 55 9.66 10.65 -16.78
C ILE A 55 8.14 10.68 -16.67
N PHE A 56 7.46 9.90 -17.50
CA PHE A 56 6.01 9.73 -17.48
C PHE A 56 5.66 8.24 -17.56
N TYR A 57 4.90 7.74 -16.58
CA TYR A 57 4.50 6.35 -16.51
C TYR A 57 3.23 6.21 -15.65
N SER A 58 2.52 5.09 -15.80
CA SER A 58 1.35 4.76 -14.99
C SER A 58 1.69 3.60 -14.04
N PRO A 59 1.87 3.86 -12.73
CA PRO A 59 2.24 2.84 -11.75
C PRO A 59 1.20 1.72 -11.68
N ILE A 60 -0.09 2.09 -11.64
CA ILE A 60 -1.20 1.13 -11.56
C ILE A 60 -1.27 0.24 -12.79
N SER A 61 -1.03 0.78 -13.98
CA SER A 61 -1.03 -0.03 -15.22
C SER A 61 0.10 -1.06 -15.19
N ILE A 62 1.30 -0.67 -14.76
CA ILE A 62 2.46 -1.58 -14.66
C ILE A 62 2.19 -2.65 -13.59
N THR A 63 1.72 -2.27 -12.40
CA THR A 63 1.36 -3.23 -11.37
C THR A 63 0.28 -4.20 -11.86
N SER A 64 -0.73 -3.72 -12.59
CA SER A 64 -1.80 -4.58 -13.12
C SER A 64 -1.25 -5.61 -14.12
N ALA A 65 -0.38 -5.17 -15.03
CA ALA A 65 0.27 -6.06 -15.99
C ALA A 65 1.13 -7.11 -15.28
N LEU A 66 1.96 -6.70 -14.32
CA LEU A 66 2.80 -7.61 -13.53
C LEU A 66 1.98 -8.52 -12.63
N GLY A 67 0.86 -8.05 -12.09
CA GLY A 67 -0.10 -8.85 -11.31
C GLY A 67 -0.72 -9.96 -12.17
N MET A 68 -1.10 -9.67 -13.41
CA MET A 68 -1.55 -10.71 -14.34
C MET A 68 -0.44 -11.71 -14.69
N VAL A 69 0.81 -11.25 -14.83
CA VAL A 69 1.96 -12.14 -15.04
C VAL A 69 2.21 -13.02 -13.80
N LEU A 70 2.06 -12.47 -12.59
CA LEU A 70 2.21 -13.20 -11.34
C LEU A 70 1.22 -14.37 -11.26
N LEU A 71 -0.03 -14.20 -11.73
CA LEU A 71 -1.02 -15.27 -11.78
C LEU A 71 -0.59 -16.48 -12.62
N GLY A 72 0.25 -16.27 -13.64
CA GLY A 72 0.81 -17.32 -14.48
C GLY A 72 2.22 -17.78 -14.08
N ALA A 73 2.88 -17.08 -13.16
CA ALA A 73 4.25 -17.36 -12.75
C ALA A 73 4.32 -18.46 -11.68
N LYS A 74 5.49 -19.10 -11.55
CA LYS A 74 5.77 -20.11 -10.52
C LYS A 74 7.13 -19.90 -9.89
N ASP A 75 7.33 -20.54 -8.72
CA ASP A 75 8.59 -20.62 -8.00
C ASP A 75 9.28 -19.26 -7.84
N ASN A 76 10.56 -19.18 -8.21
CA ASN A 76 11.40 -17.99 -8.09
C ASN A 76 10.83 -16.80 -8.87
N THR A 77 10.17 -17.03 -10.01
CA THR A 77 9.58 -15.95 -10.81
C THR A 77 8.42 -15.30 -10.09
N ALA A 78 7.52 -16.10 -9.50
CA ALA A 78 6.40 -15.57 -8.71
C ALA A 78 6.90 -14.79 -7.48
N GLN A 79 7.93 -15.31 -6.79
CA GLN A 79 8.51 -14.64 -5.63
C GLN A 79 9.15 -13.29 -5.98
N GLN A 80 9.89 -13.21 -7.08
CA GLN A 80 10.51 -11.96 -7.52
C GLN A 80 9.46 -10.91 -7.90
N ILE A 81 8.42 -11.30 -8.64
CA ILE A 81 7.34 -10.37 -9.01
C ILE A 81 6.61 -9.88 -7.76
N SER A 82 6.23 -10.79 -6.86
CA SER A 82 5.55 -10.42 -5.61
C SER A 82 6.37 -9.43 -4.77
N LYS A 83 7.68 -9.68 -4.63
CA LYS A 83 8.61 -8.82 -3.89
C LYS A 83 8.76 -7.43 -4.52
N VAL A 84 8.87 -7.36 -5.85
CA VAL A 84 8.98 -6.06 -6.55
C VAL A 84 7.70 -5.24 -6.39
N LEU A 85 6.53 -5.90 -6.39
CA LEU A 85 5.24 -5.24 -6.19
C LEU A 85 4.90 -4.96 -4.72
N HIS A 86 5.75 -5.40 -3.77
CA HIS A 86 5.50 -5.35 -2.32
C HIS A 86 4.21 -6.07 -1.89
N PHE A 87 3.80 -7.10 -2.63
CA PHE A 87 2.59 -7.87 -2.34
C PHE A 87 2.77 -8.87 -1.20
N ASP A 88 4.02 -9.26 -0.92
CA ASP A 88 4.41 -10.06 0.25
C ASP A 88 3.91 -9.42 1.56
N GLN A 89 4.11 -8.11 1.69
CA GLN A 89 3.66 -7.34 2.86
C GLN A 89 2.14 -7.28 2.98
N VAL A 90 1.41 -7.20 1.86
CA VAL A 90 -0.07 -7.19 1.85
C VAL A 90 -0.62 -8.52 2.37
N THR A 91 -0.04 -9.64 1.96
CA THR A 91 -0.46 -10.98 2.41
C THR A 91 -0.13 -11.27 3.88
N GLU A 92 0.99 -10.76 4.39
CA GLU A 92 1.39 -10.92 5.80
C GLU A 92 0.45 -10.15 6.74
N ASN A 93 0.14 -8.90 6.38
CA ASN A 93 -0.75 -8.01 7.12
C ASN A 93 -2.18 -8.58 7.29
N THR A 94 -2.70 -9.29 6.28
CA THR A 94 -4.00 -9.96 6.35
C THR A 94 -3.97 -11.16 7.30
N THR A 95 -2.83 -11.86 7.39
CA THR A 95 -2.68 -13.08 8.20
C THR A 95 -2.47 -12.74 9.69
N GLU A 96 -1.74 -11.68 10.00
CA GLU A 96 -1.53 -11.20 11.39
C GLU A 96 -2.84 -10.73 12.03
N LYS A 97 -3.66 -9.98 11.29
CA LYS A 97 -4.98 -9.56 11.79
C LYS A 97 -5.97 -10.70 11.90
N ALA A 98 -5.90 -11.73 11.06
CA ALA A 98 -6.74 -12.92 11.20
C ALA A 98 -6.40 -13.74 12.45
N ALA A 99 -5.13 -13.79 12.87
CA ALA A 99 -4.69 -14.50 14.06
C ALA A 99 -5.04 -13.80 15.39
N THR A 100 -5.37 -12.51 15.37
CA THR A 100 -5.66 -11.71 16.58
C THR A 100 -7.17 -11.71 16.93
N TYR A 101 -8.01 -12.44 16.18
CA TYR A 101 -9.43 -12.67 16.48
C TYR A 101 -9.71 -14.00 17.21
N HIS A 102 -8.70 -14.63 17.79
CA HIS A 102 -8.85 -15.76 18.72
C HIS A 102 -8.51 -15.39 20.16
#